data_AF-A0A6J5FTC7-F1
#
_entry.id   AF-A0A6J5FTC7-F1
#
_cell.length_a   1.000
_cell.length_b   1.000
_cell.length_c   1.000
_cell.angle_alpha   90.00
_cell.angle_beta   90.00
_cell.angle_gamma   90.00
#
_symmetry.space_group_name_H-M   'P 1'
#
loop_
_entity.id
_entity.type
_entity.pdbx_description
1 polymer ?
#
loop_
_entity_poly.entity_id
_entity_poly.type
_entity_poly.pdbx_seq_one_letter_code
_entity_poly.pdbx_strand_id
1 'polypeptide(L)' 'MLQPGGFGSLRVDQKIAAPRQSTAPTGERHVVIGGRFVGMPGVAGHTLLRVVTPPEAKRQALLPRR' A
#
# COMPACT_ATOMS: atom_id res chain seq x y z
N MET A 1 7.64 -4.43 8.91
CA MET A 1 8.24 -3.13 8.53
C MET A 1 7.88 -2.86 7.07
N LEU A 2 7.31 -1.69 6.77
CA LEU A 2 7.00 -1.29 5.39
C LEU A 2 8.11 -0.39 4.84
N GLN A 3 8.42 -0.54 3.55
CA GLN A 3 9.40 0.28 2.83
C GLN A 3 8.72 0.99 1.66
N PRO A 4 8.14 2.18 1.88
CA PRO A 4 7.52 3.00 0.83
C PRO A 4 8.54 3.63 -0.14
N GLY A 5 9.54 2.89 -0.62
CA GLY A 5 10.56 3.40 -1.54
C GLY A 5 11.35 4.59 -0.96
N GLY A 6 11.43 5.70 -1.71
CA GLY A 6 12.19 6.90 -1.35
C GLY A 6 11.77 7.62 -0.06
N PHE A 7 10.70 7.16 0.61
CA PHE A 7 10.20 7.72 1.87
C PHE A 7 10.79 7.03 3.12
N GLY A 8 11.78 6.15 2.95
CA GLY A 8 12.45 5.46 4.04
C GLY A 8 11.67 4.23 4.54
N SER A 9 11.85 3.88 5.81
CA SER A 9 11.20 2.73 6.45
C SER A 9 10.16 3.17 7.47
N LEU A 10 8.98 2.54 7.45
CA LEU A 10 7.89 2.80 8.39
C LEU A 10 7.58 1.51 9.18
N ARG A 11 7.66 1.60 10.51
CA ARG A 11 7.19 0.53 11.41
C ARG A 11 5.73 0.77 11.77
N VAL A 12 4.91 -0.24 11.52
CA VAL A 12 3.47 -0.26 11.78
C VAL A 12 3.06 -1.68 12.09
N ASP A 13 2.10 -1.83 12.99
CA ASP A 13 1.46 -3.10 13.25
C ASP A 13 0.37 -3.36 12.21
N GLN A 14 0.35 -4.58 11.69
CA GLN A 14 -0.64 -5.01 10.71
C GLN A 14 -1.21 -6.38 11.07
N LYS A 15 -2.52 -6.52 10.91
CA LYS A 15 -3.20 -7.82 10.95
C LYS A 15 -3.36 -8.33 9.52
N ILE A 16 -3.01 -9.60 9.29
CA ILE A 16 -3.27 -10.27 8.00
C ILE A 16 -4.79 -10.39 7.84
N ALA A 17 -5.30 -9.85 6.72
CA ALA A 17 -6.73 -9.74 6.47
C ALA A 17 -7.19 -10.67 5.33
N ALA A 18 -6.36 -10.93 4.33
CA ALA A 18 -6.72 -11.79 3.20
C ALA A 18 -5.49 -12.29 2.42
N PRO A 19 -5.03 -13.53 2.64
CA PRO A 19 -4.08 -14.16 1.73
C PRO A 19 -4.80 -14.55 0.43
N ARG A 20 -4.26 -14.13 -0.71
CA ARG A 20 -4.72 -14.53 -2.05
C ARG A 20 -3.54 -15.11 -2.81
N GLN A 21 -3.83 -16.07 -3.68
CA GLN A 21 -2.82 -16.67 -4.54
C GLN A 21 -3.26 -16.52 -5.98
N SER A 22 -2.31 -16.24 -6.86
CA SER A 22 -2.56 -16.10 -8.30
C SER A 22 -1.37 -16.69 -9.05
N THR A 23 -1.64 -17.34 -10.17
CA THR A 23 -0.57 -17.82 -11.05
C THR A 23 -0.38 -16.79 -12.16
N ALA A 24 0.85 -16.32 -12.34
CA ALA A 24 1.24 -15.46 -13.44
C ALA A 24 1.10 -16.20 -14.78
N PRO A 25 0.97 -15.49 -15.91
CA PRO A 25 0.96 -16.11 -17.24
C PRO A 25 2.20 -16.95 -17.55
N THR A 26 3.32 -16.66 -16.88
CA THR A 26 4.59 -17.41 -16.97
C THR A 26 4.58 -18.74 -16.20
N GLY A 27 3.52 -19.04 -15.44
CA GLY A 27 3.43 -20.20 -14.55
C GLY A 27 3.92 -19.94 -13.12
N GLU A 28 4.47 -18.76 -12.83
CA GLU A 28 4.93 -18.40 -11.48
C GLU A 28 3.76 -18.24 -10.50
N ARG A 29 3.88 -18.73 -9.27
CA ARG A 29 2.85 -18.57 -8.23
C ARG A 29 3.12 -17.34 -7.38
N HIS A 30 2.25 -16.35 -7.47
CA HIS A 30 2.28 -15.16 -6.63
C HIS A 30 1.35 -15.34 -5.42
N VAL A 31 1.84 -14.98 -4.23
CA VAL A 31 1.04 -14.91 -3.00
C VAL A 31 0.93 -13.45 -2.59
N VAL A 32 -0.30 -12.94 -2.56
CA VAL A 32 -0.62 -11.57 -2.13
C VAL A 32 -1.15 -11.64 -0.70
N ILE A 33 -0.45 -11.01 0.24
CA ILE A 33 -0.89 -10.90 1.63
C ILE A 33 -1.51 -9.52 1.84
N GLY A 34 -2.84 -9.47 1.89
CA GLY A 34 -3.56 -8.26 2.32
C GLY A 34 -3.43 -8.06 3.83
N GLY A 35 -3.18 -6.82 4.26
CA GLY A 35 -3.06 -6.45 5.67
C GLY A 35 -3.89 -5.22 6.02
N ARG A 36 -4.26 -5.09 7.30
CA ARG A 36 -4.89 -3.88 7.87
C ARG A 36 -4.02 -3.33 8.98
N PHE A 37 -3.79 -2.01 8.99
CA PHE A 37 -3.08 -1.34 10.08
C PHE A 37 -3.86 -1.45 11.40
N VAL A 38 -3.17 -1.84 12.48
CA VAL A 38 -3.71 -1.96 13.84
C VAL A 38 -3.07 -0.87 14.68
N GLY A 39 -3.87 0.06 15.23
CA GLY A 39 -3.34 1.18 16.00
C GLY A 39 -2.41 2.06 15.16
N MET A 40 -2.95 3.07 14.48
CA MET A 40 -2.14 3.94 13.62
C MET A 40 -1.75 5.21 14.39
N PRO A 41 -0.54 5.33 14.95
CA PRO A 41 -0.11 6.55 15.61
C PRO A 41 -0.07 7.71 14.61
N GLY A 42 -0.39 8.92 15.07
CA GLY A 42 -0.59 10.09 14.20
C GLY A 42 0.56 10.36 13.21
N VAL A 43 1.81 10.14 13.63
CA VAL A 43 3.00 10.28 12.78
C VAL A 43 3.04 9.25 11.65
N ALA A 44 2.68 8.00 11.93
CA ALA A 44 2.62 6.93 10.92
C ALA A 44 1.48 7.19 9.92
N GLY A 45 0.32 7.61 10.41
CA GLY A 45 -0.82 7.99 9.56
C GLY A 45 -0.50 9.15 8.62
N HIS A 46 0.09 10.22 9.16
CA HIS A 46 0.51 11.36 8.36
C HIS A 46 1.59 10.99 7.32
N THR A 47 2.49 10.08 7.68
CA THR A 47 3.53 9.60 6.74
C THR A 47 2.92 8.76 5.63
N LEU A 48 2.01 7.84 5.95
CA LEU A 48 1.27 7.08 4.93
C LEU A 48 0.49 8.01 3.99
N LEU A 49 -0.20 9.01 4.54
CA LEU A 49 -0.92 9.99 3.73
C LEU A 49 0.02 10.72 2.76
N ARG A 50 1.19 11.18 3.22
CA ARG A 50 2.20 11.81 2.34
C ARG A 50 2.70 10.88 1.23
N VAL A 51 2.78 9.57 1.50
CA VAL A 51 3.16 8.57 0.49
C VAL A 51 2.05 8.35 -0.54
N VAL A 52 0.78 8.27 -0.11
CA VAL A 52 -0.33 7.89 -1.00
C VAL A 52 -0.99 9.06 -1.73
N THR A 53 -0.96 10.27 -1.17
CA THR A 53 -1.66 11.42 -1.75
C THR A 53 -1.12 11.84 -3.11
N PRO A 54 0.21 11.99 -3.33
CA PRO A 54 0.73 12.38 -4.64
C PRO A 54 0.38 11.41 -5.79
N PRO A 55 0.55 10.09 -5.67
CA PRO A 55 0.19 9.17 -6.76
C PRO A 55 -1.32 9.13 -6.99
N GLU A 56 -2.14 9.25 -5.96
CA GLU A 56 -3.60 9.31 -6.11
C GLU A 56 -4.04 10.60 -6.82
N ALA A 57 -3.47 11.76 -6.45
CA ALA A 57 -3.74 13.02 -7.14
C ALA A 57 -3.34 12.96 -8.62
N LYS A 58 -2.19 12.35 -8.95
CA LYS A 58 -1.78 12.11 -10.34
C LYS A 58 -2.77 11.20 -11.07
N ARG A 59 -3.21 10.11 -10.44
CA ARG A 59 -4.22 9.22 -11.01
C ARG A 59 -5.50 9.98 -11.33
N GLN A 60 -6.00 10.79 -10.40
CA GLN A 60 -7.21 11.59 -10.58
C GLN A 60 -7.07 12.63 -11.70
N ALA A 61 -5.91 13.26 -11.84
CA ALA A 61 -5.64 14.21 -12.92
C ALA A 61 -5.65 13.56 -14.31
N LEU A 62 -5.36 12.24 -14.40
CA LEU A 62 -5.39 11.47 -15.64
C LEU A 62 -6.77 10.91 -15.97
N LEU A 63 -7.74 10.98 -15.05
CA LEU A 63 -9.11 10.57 -15.32
C LEU A 63 -9.82 11.67 -16.13
N PRO A 64 -10.60 11.32 -17.17
CA PRO A 64 -11.37 12.30 -17.91
C PRO A 64 -12.35 12.99 -16.96
N ARG A 65 -12.29 14.32 -16.91
CA ARG A 65 -13.27 15.14 -16.19
C ARG A 65 -14.61 15.02 -16.91
N ARG A 66 -15.58 14.42 -16.25
CA ARG A 66 -16.96 14.27 -16.74
C ARG A 66 -17.73 15.57 -16.58
#